data_AF-A0A6A5S983-F1
#
_entry.id   AF-A0A6A5S983-F1
#
_cell.length_a   1.000
_cell.length_b   1.000
_cell.length_c   1.000
_cell.angle_alpha   90.00
_cell.angle_beta   90.00
_cell.angle_gamma   90.00
#
_symmetry.space_group_name_H-M   'P 1'
#
loop_
_entity.id
_entity.type
_entity.pdbx_description
1 polymer ?
#
loop_
_entity_poly.entity_id
_entity_poly.type
_entity_poly.pdbx_seq_one_letter_code
_entity_poly.pdbx_strand_id
1 'polypeptide(L)'
;MFYHVIIDTFALLVVRMFVTKLSAWQYQRAHGLAAARQIPQGENIFGIGQLRRMLKNTAASISLQSHFEATKDNGPTTSVVILGQKFVLTSDPENIKAVLATKFKDFDLGERNDAFGPFLGGGIFAADDAHWEKSRALIRPSFTKAQVAELPTVEEHFQNLVSTGLPTARSTGRIQYAVRRTKPPVTNSPVTNSPVANSIIASLILKRIANL
;
A
#
# COMPACT_ATOMS: atom_id res chain seq x y z
N MET A 1 12.72 24.16 30.58
CA MET A 1 11.38 23.65 30.25
C MET A 1 11.41 22.69 29.06
N PHE A 2 11.97 23.08 27.90
CA PHE A 2 12.04 22.21 26.71
C PHE A 2 12.76 20.86 26.89
N TYR A 3 13.85 20.80 27.68
CA TYR A 3 14.59 19.55 27.91
C TYR A 3 13.77 18.47 28.64
N HIS A 4 12.94 18.84 29.62
CA HIS A 4 12.09 17.87 30.31
C HIS A 4 11.02 17.31 29.37
N VAL A 5 10.41 18.15 28.53
CA VAL A 5 9.45 17.71 27.51
C VAL A 5 10.09 16.72 26.53
N ILE A 6 11.32 16.99 26.08
CA ILE A 6 12.05 16.10 25.16
C ILE A 6 12.39 14.76 25.83
N ILE A 7 12.80 14.79 27.11
CA ILE A 7 13.11 13.57 27.86
C ILE A 7 11.85 12.73 28.08
N ASP A 8 10.73 13.37 28.42
CA ASP A 8 9.46 12.68 28.67
C ASP A 8 8.87 12.07 27.39
N THR A 9 8.94 12.78 26.25
CA THR A 9 8.50 12.23 24.96
C THR A 9 9.39 11.07 24.50
N PHE A 10 10.70 11.20 24.66
CA PHE A 10 11.65 10.13 24.37
C PHE A 10 11.40 8.90 25.27
N ALA A 11 11.18 9.10 26.56
CA ALA A 11 10.85 8.03 27.49
C ALA A 11 9.54 7.32 27.12
N LEU A 12 8.49 8.08 26.77
CA LEU A 12 7.22 7.51 26.30
C LEU A 12 7.39 6.69 25.01
N LEU A 13 8.21 7.17 24.07
CA LEU A 13 8.51 6.45 22.82
C LEU A 13 9.24 5.13 23.12
N VAL A 14 10.27 5.16 23.98
CA VAL A 14 11.01 3.97 24.40
C VAL A 14 10.11 2.96 25.11
N VAL A 15 9.27 3.42 26.05
CA VAL A 15 8.31 2.55 26.75
C VAL A 15 7.34 1.92 25.75
N ARG A 16 6.78 2.70 24.81
CA ARG A 16 5.87 2.18 23.77
C ARG A 16 6.56 1.15 22.87
N MET A 17 7.81 1.41 22.46
CA MET A 17 8.61 0.44 21.71
C MET A 17 8.86 -0.84 22.51
N PHE A 18 9.14 -0.72 23.80
CA PHE A 18 9.41 -1.87 24.67
C PHE A 18 8.14 -2.70 24.88
N VAL A 19 7.00 -2.07 25.17
CA VAL A 19 5.70 -2.74 25.35
C VAL A 19 5.25 -3.43 24.05
N THR A 20 5.39 -2.79 22.90
CA THR A 20 5.02 -3.39 21.60
C THR A 20 5.93 -4.57 21.24
N LYS A 21 7.23 -4.50 21.53
CA LYS A 21 8.17 -5.62 21.37
C LYS A 21 7.85 -6.78 22.32
N LEU A 22 7.57 -6.48 23.59
CA LEU A 22 7.23 -7.48 24.60
C LEU A 22 5.91 -8.18 24.30
N SER A 23 4.86 -7.43 23.97
CA SER A 23 3.55 -8.00 23.62
C SER A 23 3.64 -8.86 22.36
N ALA A 24 4.34 -8.40 21.31
CA ALA A 24 4.57 -9.20 20.11
C ALA A 24 5.36 -10.47 20.41
N TRP A 25 6.38 -10.40 21.27
CA TRP A 25 7.17 -11.55 21.68
C TRP A 25 6.37 -12.55 22.54
N GLN A 26 5.56 -12.06 23.48
CA GLN A 26 4.66 -12.89 24.28
C GLN A 26 3.63 -13.59 23.39
N TYR A 27 3.04 -12.86 22.45
CA TYR A 27 2.07 -13.40 21.48
C TYR A 27 2.69 -14.49 20.59
N GLN A 28 3.93 -14.27 20.11
CA GLN A 28 4.67 -15.28 19.35
C GLN A 28 4.93 -16.55 20.16
N ARG A 29 5.29 -16.41 21.44
CA ARG A 29 5.50 -17.55 22.34
C ARG A 29 4.22 -18.29 22.69
N ALA A 30 3.13 -17.58 22.94
CA ALA A 30 1.84 -18.17 23.29
C ALA A 30 1.23 -18.98 22.14
N HIS A 31 1.45 -18.55 20.90
CA HIS A 31 0.87 -19.19 19.71
C HIS A 31 1.84 -20.04 18.90
N GLY A 32 3.09 -20.23 19.38
CA GLY A 32 4.10 -21.04 18.69
C GLY A 32 4.40 -20.56 17.26
N LEU A 33 4.22 -19.27 16.99
CA LEU A 33 4.31 -18.70 15.64
C LEU A 33 5.78 -18.67 15.19
N ALA A 34 6.06 -19.29 14.04
CA ALA A 34 7.34 -19.16 13.38
C ALA A 34 7.56 -17.69 12.98
N ALA A 35 8.64 -17.07 13.45
CA ALA A 35 8.96 -15.70 13.08
C ALA A 35 9.22 -15.64 11.56
N ALA A 36 8.52 -14.74 10.86
CA ALA A 36 8.77 -14.47 9.45
C ALA A 36 10.27 -14.18 9.23
N ARG A 37 10.85 -14.80 8.21
CA ARG A 37 12.28 -14.66 7.89
C ARG A 37 12.60 -13.19 7.64
N GLN A 38 13.53 -12.64 8.43
CA GLN A 38 13.98 -11.28 8.22
C GLN A 38 14.91 -11.24 7.01
N ILE A 39 14.64 -10.33 6.07
CA ILE A 39 15.52 -10.12 4.93
C ILE A 39 16.87 -9.55 5.41
N PRO A 40 17.99 -9.87 4.76
CA PRO A 40 19.27 -9.26 5.10
C PRO A 40 19.21 -7.76 4.81
N GLN A 41 19.18 -6.93 5.86
CA GLN A 41 19.32 -5.49 5.76
C GLN A 41 20.66 -5.07 6.38
N GLY A 42 21.31 -4.06 5.80
CA GLY A 42 22.53 -3.51 6.37
C GLY A 42 22.33 -2.94 7.79
N GLU A 43 21.12 -2.44 8.08
CA GLU A 43 20.73 -1.97 9.40
C GLU A 43 19.27 -2.38 9.73
N ASN A 44 19.08 -2.97 10.91
CA ASN A 44 17.80 -3.52 11.33
C ASN A 44 17.08 -2.67 12.39
N ILE A 45 17.70 -1.58 12.87
CA ILE A 45 17.13 -0.75 13.94
C ILE A 45 16.19 0.30 13.33
N PHE A 46 16.67 1.09 12.37
CA PHE A 46 15.87 2.12 11.69
C PHE A 46 15.47 1.73 10.26
N GLY A 47 16.24 0.86 9.60
CA GLY A 47 15.94 0.41 8.25
C GLY A 47 16.14 1.46 7.16
N ILE A 48 17.01 2.45 7.36
CA ILE A 48 17.22 3.58 6.42
C ILE A 48 17.71 3.07 5.06
N GLY A 49 18.55 2.04 5.00
CA GLY A 49 18.97 1.40 3.76
C GLY A 49 17.80 0.86 2.93
N GLN A 50 16.84 0.19 3.57
CA GLN A 50 15.65 -0.30 2.86
C GLN A 50 14.69 0.82 2.49
N LEU A 51 14.58 1.87 3.32
CA LEU A 51 13.82 3.07 2.96
C LEU A 51 14.39 3.73 1.70
N ARG A 52 15.72 3.92 1.61
CA ARG A 52 16.37 4.49 0.42
C ARG A 52 16.11 3.64 -0.82
N ARG A 53 16.19 2.31 -0.69
CA ARG A 53 15.87 1.37 -1.77
C ARG A 53 14.40 1.47 -2.19
N MET A 54 13.48 1.57 -1.23
CA MET A 54 12.05 1.75 -1.49
C MET A 54 11.77 3.06 -2.25
N LEU A 55 12.39 4.17 -1.82
CA LEU A 55 12.25 5.48 -2.49
C LEU A 55 12.81 5.44 -3.91
N LYS A 56 13.98 4.82 -4.11
CA LYS A 56 14.58 4.64 -5.45
C LYS A 56 13.68 3.79 -6.36
N ASN A 57 13.15 2.69 -5.84
CA ASN A 57 12.29 1.79 -6.62
C ASN A 57 10.94 2.44 -6.95
N THR A 58 10.41 3.27 -6.05
CA THR A 58 9.18 4.05 -6.28
C THR A 58 9.42 5.12 -7.34
N ALA A 59 10.54 5.85 -7.25
CA ALA A 59 10.93 6.84 -8.26
C ALA A 59 11.13 6.20 -9.65
N ALA A 60 11.67 4.97 -9.69
CA ALA A 60 11.83 4.20 -10.92
C ALA A 60 10.55 3.44 -11.35
N SER A 61 9.42 3.56 -10.61
CA SER A 61 8.18 2.84 -10.88
C SER A 61 8.31 1.31 -10.96
N ILE A 62 9.34 0.74 -10.32
CA ILE A 62 9.64 -0.70 -10.28
C ILE A 62 9.33 -1.33 -8.92
N SER A 63 8.54 -0.66 -8.08
CA SER A 63 8.21 -1.15 -6.73
C SER A 63 7.58 -2.54 -6.76
N LEU A 64 6.59 -2.76 -7.64
CA LEU A 64 5.89 -4.04 -7.76
C LEU A 64 6.82 -5.16 -8.25
N GLN A 65 7.63 -4.89 -9.28
CA GLN A 65 8.61 -5.85 -9.80
C GLN A 65 9.64 -6.22 -8.72
N SER A 66 10.13 -5.21 -7.98
CA SER A 66 11.08 -5.41 -6.88
C SER A 66 10.49 -6.26 -5.75
N HIS A 67 9.20 -6.11 -5.45
CA HIS A 67 8.51 -6.94 -4.45
C HIS A 67 8.35 -8.38 -4.93
N PHE A 68 8.02 -8.58 -6.21
CA PHE A 68 7.90 -9.90 -6.81
C PHE A 68 9.23 -10.65 -6.79
N GLU A 69 10.31 -10.00 -7.23
CA GLU A 69 11.67 -10.56 -7.19
C GLU A 69 12.11 -10.86 -5.76
N ALA A 70 11.87 -9.94 -4.82
CA ALA A 70 12.20 -10.17 -3.41
C ALA A 70 11.46 -11.37 -2.80
N THR A 71 10.21 -11.61 -3.21
CA THR A 71 9.43 -12.78 -2.77
C THR A 71 10.01 -14.06 -3.35
N LYS A 72 10.46 -14.05 -4.61
CA LYS A 72 11.10 -15.19 -5.25
C LYS A 72 12.41 -15.59 -4.57
N ASP A 73 13.22 -14.61 -4.19
CA ASP A 73 14.55 -14.86 -3.61
C ASP A 73 14.50 -15.20 -2.11
N ASN A 74 13.59 -14.59 -1.36
CA ASN A 74 13.57 -14.69 0.10
C ASN A 74 12.46 -15.60 0.64
N GLY A 75 11.52 -16.01 -0.20
CA GLY A 75 10.37 -16.84 0.14
C GLY A 75 9.06 -16.05 0.25
N PRO A 76 7.92 -16.77 0.44
CA PRO A 76 6.59 -16.19 0.37
C PRO A 76 6.25 -15.27 1.54
N THR A 77 6.85 -15.46 2.72
CA THR A 77 6.61 -14.61 3.89
C THR A 77 7.94 -14.10 4.45
N THR A 78 8.11 -12.79 4.47
CA THR A 78 9.34 -12.12 4.89
C THR A 78 9.06 -10.95 5.81
N SER A 79 10.06 -10.52 6.56
CA SER A 79 9.98 -9.32 7.39
C SER A 79 11.09 -8.34 7.09
N VAL A 80 10.75 -7.05 7.13
CA VAL A 80 11.65 -5.92 6.90
C VAL A 80 11.39 -4.85 7.96
N VAL A 81 12.44 -4.15 8.37
CA VAL A 81 12.32 -2.94 9.19
C VAL A 81 12.45 -1.71 8.29
N ILE A 82 11.49 -0.79 8.37
CA ILE A 82 11.49 0.48 7.63
C ILE A 82 11.04 1.56 8.62
N LEU A 83 11.77 2.68 8.71
CA LEU A 83 11.45 3.78 9.65
C LEU A 83 11.30 3.30 11.11
N GLY A 84 12.09 2.31 11.52
CA GLY A 84 12.04 1.73 12.88
C GLY A 84 10.85 0.81 13.15
N GLN A 85 9.96 0.61 12.18
CA GLN A 85 8.81 -0.28 12.29
C GLN A 85 9.07 -1.59 11.54
N LYS A 86 8.65 -2.71 12.13
CA LYS A 86 8.74 -4.04 11.53
C LYS A 86 7.50 -4.30 10.67
N PHE A 87 7.73 -4.43 9.37
CA PHE A 87 6.73 -4.84 8.39
C PHE A 87 6.88 -6.33 8.08
N VAL A 88 5.75 -7.01 7.92
CA VAL A 88 5.70 -8.39 7.42
C VAL A 88 5.05 -8.35 6.05
N LEU A 89 5.76 -8.84 5.05
CA LEU A 89 5.27 -8.97 3.69
C LEU A 89 4.97 -10.44 3.42
N THR A 90 3.76 -10.72 2.95
CA THR A 90 3.33 -12.07 2.64
C THR A 90 2.70 -12.13 1.25
N SER A 91 3.13 -13.12 0.48
CA SER A 91 2.55 -13.57 -0.78
C SER A 91 1.99 -14.99 -0.64
N ASP A 92 1.92 -15.52 0.58
CA ASP A 92 1.38 -16.84 0.88
C ASP A 92 -0.16 -16.81 0.82
N PRO A 93 -0.80 -17.66 0.00
CA PRO A 93 -2.25 -17.68 -0.15
C PRO A 93 -2.98 -17.98 1.16
N GLU A 94 -2.41 -18.78 2.07
CA GLU A 94 -3.05 -19.09 3.36
C GLU A 94 -3.05 -17.88 4.28
N ASN A 95 -1.94 -17.14 4.33
CA ASN A 95 -1.84 -15.92 5.12
C ASN A 95 -2.75 -14.81 4.55
N ILE A 96 -2.82 -14.67 3.22
CA ILE A 96 -3.72 -13.72 2.57
C ILE A 96 -5.18 -14.06 2.88
N LYS A 97 -5.55 -15.35 2.83
CA LYS A 97 -6.89 -15.81 3.23
C LYS A 97 -7.16 -15.56 4.70
N ALA A 98 -6.16 -15.72 5.56
CA ALA A 98 -6.28 -15.43 6.98
C ALA A 98 -6.62 -13.95 7.22
N VAL A 99 -5.85 -13.05 6.63
CA VAL A 99 -6.04 -11.59 6.78
C VAL A 99 -7.37 -11.13 6.16
N LEU A 100 -7.70 -11.60 4.96
CA LEU A 100 -8.84 -11.06 4.20
C LEU A 100 -10.18 -11.76 4.43
N ALA A 101 -10.20 -12.96 5.03
CA ALA A 101 -11.42 -13.76 5.14
C ALA A 101 -11.64 -14.39 6.53
N THR A 102 -10.71 -15.21 7.03
CA THR A 102 -11.00 -16.03 8.23
C THR A 102 -10.75 -15.30 9.54
N LYS A 103 -9.75 -14.42 9.59
CA LYS A 103 -9.35 -13.65 10.78
C LYS A 103 -9.46 -12.15 10.55
N PHE A 104 -10.40 -11.70 9.72
CA PHE A 104 -10.55 -10.29 9.36
C PHE A 104 -10.64 -9.36 10.58
N LYS A 105 -11.34 -9.79 11.65
CA LYS A 105 -11.49 -9.01 12.90
C LYS A 105 -10.21 -8.85 13.71
N ASP A 106 -9.17 -9.65 13.43
CA ASP A 106 -7.88 -9.57 14.12
C ASP A 106 -6.95 -8.53 13.45
N PHE A 107 -7.34 -7.98 12.29
CA PHE A 107 -6.55 -7.04 11.51
C PHE A 107 -7.33 -5.74 11.26
N ASP A 108 -6.69 -4.61 11.48
CA ASP A 108 -7.23 -3.29 11.18
C ASP A 108 -6.43 -2.58 10.08
N LEU A 109 -7.02 -1.51 9.52
CA LEU A 109 -6.33 -0.64 8.56
C LEU A 109 -5.33 0.30 9.24
N GLY A 110 -5.48 0.55 10.55
CA GLY A 110 -4.58 1.39 11.35
C GLY A 110 -4.39 2.80 10.76
N GLU A 111 -3.13 3.27 10.67
CA GLU A 111 -2.78 4.59 10.11
C GLU A 111 -3.20 4.77 8.64
N ARG A 112 -3.57 3.69 7.95
CA ARG A 112 -4.06 3.77 6.57
C ARG A 112 -5.38 4.53 6.50
N ASN A 113 -6.25 4.38 7.50
CA ASN A 113 -7.50 5.15 7.56
C ASN A 113 -7.24 6.65 7.65
N ASP A 114 -6.25 7.07 8.42
CA ASP A 114 -5.89 8.49 8.54
C ASP A 114 -5.33 9.05 7.23
N ALA A 115 -4.57 8.23 6.49
CA ALA A 115 -3.99 8.63 5.21
C ALA A 115 -5.04 8.69 4.08
N PHE A 116 -5.96 7.73 4.01
CA PHE A 116 -6.94 7.63 2.93
C PHE A 116 -8.29 8.28 3.25
N GLY A 117 -8.62 8.47 4.53
CA GLY A 117 -9.88 9.07 4.98
C GLY A 117 -10.17 10.44 4.38
N PRO A 118 -9.20 11.38 4.31
CA PRO A 118 -9.43 12.68 3.66
C PRO A 118 -9.70 12.59 2.15
N PHE A 119 -9.24 11.53 1.48
CA PHE A 119 -9.38 11.37 0.03
C PHE A 119 -10.60 10.52 -0.37
N LEU A 120 -10.86 9.43 0.35
CA LEU A 120 -11.92 8.46 0.04
C LEU A 120 -13.14 8.58 0.98
N GLY A 121 -13.07 9.46 1.98
CA GLY A 121 -14.06 9.52 3.06
C GLY A 121 -14.05 8.25 3.93
N GLY A 122 -15.08 8.07 4.76
CA GLY A 122 -15.34 6.81 5.48
C GLY A 122 -15.84 5.68 4.57
N GLY A 123 -15.34 5.58 3.34
CA GLY A 123 -15.77 4.58 2.37
C GLY A 123 -15.19 3.19 2.65
N ILE A 124 -15.53 2.23 1.80
CA ILE A 124 -15.10 0.81 1.88
C ILE A 124 -13.57 0.60 1.96
N PHE A 125 -12.75 1.61 1.64
CA PHE A 125 -11.28 1.52 1.65
C PHE A 125 -10.62 2.20 2.85
N ALA A 126 -11.37 2.91 3.67
CA ALA A 126 -10.89 3.69 4.82
C ALA A 126 -11.79 3.51 6.05
N ALA A 127 -12.46 2.35 6.13
CA ALA A 127 -13.40 1.97 7.17
C ALA A 127 -13.02 0.59 7.68
N ASP A 128 -13.05 0.40 9.00
CA ASP A 128 -12.88 -0.90 9.65
C ASP A 128 -14.24 -1.48 10.10
N ASP A 129 -14.26 -2.80 10.33
CA ASP A 129 -15.33 -3.57 10.96
C ASP A 129 -16.76 -3.26 10.46
N ALA A 130 -17.64 -2.78 11.35
CA ALA A 130 -19.07 -2.58 11.08
C ALA A 130 -19.31 -1.51 10.01
N HIS A 131 -18.43 -0.50 9.94
CA HIS A 131 -18.54 0.55 8.93
C HIS A 131 -18.16 0.03 7.55
N TRP A 132 -17.13 -0.83 7.48
CA TRP A 132 -16.77 -1.54 6.27
C TRP A 132 -17.88 -2.49 5.82
N GLU A 133 -18.44 -3.29 6.73
CA GLU A 133 -19.50 -4.25 6.41
C GLU A 133 -20.75 -3.55 5.87
N LYS A 134 -21.16 -2.45 6.49
CA LYS A 134 -22.26 -1.61 6.02
C LYS A 134 -21.98 -1.02 4.63
N SER A 135 -20.78 -0.48 4.43
CA SER A 135 -20.37 0.08 3.12
C SER A 135 -20.34 -1.00 2.03
N ARG A 136 -19.87 -2.20 2.36
CA ARG A 136 -19.84 -3.35 1.45
C ARG A 136 -21.24 -3.88 1.15
N ALA A 137 -22.15 -3.89 2.13
CA ALA A 137 -23.53 -4.32 1.93
C ALA A 137 -24.28 -3.42 0.93
N LEU A 138 -23.98 -2.13 0.91
CA LEU A 138 -24.54 -1.18 -0.07
C LEU A 138 -24.03 -1.43 -1.49
N ILE A 139 -22.75 -1.79 -1.64
CA ILE A 139 -22.09 -1.95 -2.93
C ILE A 139 -22.31 -3.36 -3.52
N ARG A 140 -22.42 -4.39 -2.68
CA ARG A 140 -22.52 -5.80 -3.09
C ARG A 140 -23.64 -6.10 -4.10
N PRO A 141 -24.86 -5.52 -4.00
CA PRO A 141 -25.91 -5.72 -5.00
C PRO A 141 -25.50 -5.31 -6.41
N SER A 142 -24.68 -4.25 -6.53
CA SER A 142 -24.18 -3.73 -7.81
C SER A 142 -23.21 -4.67 -8.53
N PHE A 143 -22.65 -5.65 -7.82
CA PHE A 143 -21.70 -6.64 -8.34
C PHE A 143 -22.30 -8.04 -8.46
N THR A 144 -23.63 -8.17 -8.38
CA THR A 144 -24.30 -9.43 -8.63
C THR A 144 -24.15 -9.83 -10.11
N LYS A 145 -23.99 -11.13 -10.38
CA LYS A 145 -23.76 -11.67 -11.73
C LYS A 145 -24.79 -11.20 -12.77
N ALA A 146 -26.01 -10.85 -12.33
CA ALA A 146 -27.05 -10.31 -13.19
C ALA A 146 -26.68 -8.93 -13.79
N GLN A 147 -26.00 -8.05 -13.04
CA GLN A 147 -25.59 -6.74 -13.56
C GLN A 147 -24.27 -6.78 -14.33
N VAL A 148 -23.35 -7.69 -13.98
CA VAL A 148 -22.11 -7.90 -14.74
C VAL A 148 -22.39 -8.53 -16.13
N ALA A 149 -23.58 -9.10 -16.34
CA ALA A 149 -24.03 -9.60 -17.63
C ALA A 149 -24.55 -8.48 -18.57
N GLU A 150 -24.83 -7.28 -18.06
CA GLU A 150 -25.27 -6.11 -18.85
C GLU A 150 -24.09 -5.37 -19.51
N LEU A 151 -23.04 -6.10 -19.88
CA LEU A 151 -21.94 -5.57 -20.70
C LEU A 151 -22.43 -4.94 -22.01
N PRO A 152 -23.47 -5.46 -22.71
CA PRO A 152 -23.97 -4.84 -23.94
C PRO A 152 -24.54 -3.43 -23.71
N THR A 153 -25.25 -3.20 -22.60
CA THR A 153 -25.81 -1.89 -22.26
C THR A 153 -24.73 -0.91 -21.84
N VAL A 154 -23.69 -1.37 -21.13
CA VAL A 154 -22.52 -0.54 -20.81
C VAL A 154 -21.76 -0.17 -22.10
N GLU A 155 -21.61 -1.11 -23.03
CA GLU A 155 -20.99 -0.87 -24.33
C GLU A 155 -21.78 0.16 -25.15
N GLU A 156 -23.11 0.05 -25.19
CA GLU A 156 -23.97 1.03 -25.88
C GLU A 156 -23.82 2.43 -25.28
N HIS A 157 -23.86 2.56 -23.94
CA HIS A 157 -23.65 3.85 -23.28
C HIS A 157 -22.23 4.37 -23.51
N PHE A 158 -21.22 3.50 -23.55
CA PHE A 158 -19.84 3.88 -23.85
C PHE A 158 -19.69 4.38 -25.29
N GLN A 159 -20.28 3.70 -26.27
CA GLN A 159 -20.31 4.13 -27.68
C GLN A 159 -21.06 5.44 -27.86
N ASN A 160 -22.16 5.65 -27.12
CA ASN A 160 -22.89 6.92 -27.10
C ASN A 160 -22.04 8.05 -26.48
N LEU A 161 -21.29 7.79 -25.42
CA LEU A 161 -20.37 8.75 -24.80
C LEU A 161 -19.21 9.11 -25.75
N VAL A 162 -18.66 8.12 -26.43
CA VAL A 162 -17.60 8.29 -27.45
C VAL A 162 -18.10 9.10 -28.64
N SER A 163 -19.33 8.86 -29.11
CA SER A 163 -19.89 9.54 -30.28
C SER A 163 -20.38 10.97 -30.00
N THR A 164 -20.84 11.27 -28.77
CA THR A 164 -21.34 12.61 -28.39
C THR A 164 -20.28 13.52 -27.76
N GLY A 165 -19.25 12.98 -27.10
CA GLY A 165 -18.35 13.75 -26.24
C GLY A 165 -16.89 13.84 -26.69
N LEU A 166 -16.45 13.00 -27.62
CA LEU A 166 -15.12 13.11 -28.19
C LEU A 166 -15.22 13.86 -29.51
N PRO A 167 -14.68 15.08 -29.65
CA PRO A 167 -14.60 15.71 -30.94
C PRO A 167 -13.85 14.75 -31.86
N THR A 168 -14.49 14.37 -32.97
CA THR A 168 -13.91 13.65 -34.11
C THR A 168 -12.86 14.53 -34.78
N ALA A 169 -11.82 14.92 -34.03
CA ALA A 169 -10.68 15.66 -34.51
C ALA A 169 -9.63 14.63 -34.91
N ARG A 170 -9.75 14.11 -36.14
CA ARG A 170 -8.67 13.73 -37.08
C ARG A 170 -7.33 13.29 -36.45
N SER A 171 -7.36 12.46 -35.42
CA SER A 171 -6.17 12.01 -34.68
C SER A 171 -6.43 10.63 -34.09
N THR A 172 -6.99 9.75 -34.92
CA THR A 172 -7.17 8.31 -34.70
C THR A 172 -5.88 7.60 -34.24
N GLY A 173 -4.71 8.24 -34.33
CA GLY A 173 -3.47 7.75 -33.74
C GLY A 173 -3.44 7.78 -32.20
N ARG A 174 -4.02 8.78 -31.50
CA ARG A 174 -3.66 9.05 -30.09
C ARG A 174 -4.24 8.09 -29.05
N ILE A 175 -5.37 7.44 -29.31
CA ILE A 175 -6.01 6.57 -28.31
C ILE A 175 -5.31 5.19 -28.27
N GLN A 176 -4.80 4.72 -29.41
CA GLN A 176 -3.99 3.49 -29.48
C GLN A 176 -2.61 3.67 -28.83
N TYR A 177 -2.10 4.90 -28.75
CA TYR A 177 -0.88 5.21 -27.98
C TYR A 177 -1.07 5.19 -26.46
N ALA A 178 -2.29 5.29 -25.94
CA ALA A 178 -2.54 5.30 -24.50
C ALA A 178 -2.64 3.88 -23.91
N VAL A 179 -3.30 2.96 -24.63
CA VAL A 179 -3.48 1.56 -24.16
C VAL A 179 -2.22 0.71 -24.36
N ARG A 180 -1.35 1.04 -25.31
CA ARG A 180 -0.06 0.32 -25.52
C ARG A 180 1.01 0.61 -24.47
N ARG A 181 0.80 1.56 -23.54
CA ARG A 181 1.75 1.85 -22.44
C ARG A 181 1.54 1.01 -21.17
N THR A 182 0.57 0.10 -21.11
CA THR A 182 0.38 -0.78 -19.95
C THR A 182 1.12 -2.12 -20.04
N LYS A 183 1.84 -2.37 -21.14
CA LYS A 183 2.86 -3.43 -21.21
C LYS A 183 4.23 -2.77 -21.38
N PRO A 184 4.99 -2.50 -20.31
CA PRO A 184 6.35 -2.01 -20.50
C PRO A 184 7.18 -3.12 -21.16
N PRO A 185 7.88 -2.85 -22.28
CA PRO A 185 8.95 -3.72 -22.72
C PRO A 185 10.09 -3.62 -21.70
N VAL A 186 10.59 -4.78 -21.30
CA VAL A 186 11.83 -4.89 -20.51
C VAL A 186 12.99 -4.45 -21.40
N THR A 187 13.33 -3.17 -21.38
CA THR A 187 14.56 -2.67 -22.02
C THR A 187 15.16 -1.53 -21.22
N ASN A 188 16.39 -1.76 -20.76
CA ASN A 188 17.26 -0.86 -20.02
C ASN A 188 17.51 0.46 -20.77
N SER A 189 17.10 1.59 -20.21
CA SER A 189 17.61 2.94 -20.55
C SER A 189 17.19 3.94 -19.45
N PRO A 190 17.97 5.01 -19.20
CA PRO A 190 17.83 5.84 -18.00
C PRO A 190 16.72 6.88 -18.21
N VAL A 191 15.66 6.82 -17.40
CA VAL A 191 14.46 7.62 -17.64
C VAL A 191 14.12 8.49 -16.42
N THR A 192 14.22 9.79 -16.68
CA THR A 192 13.42 10.92 -16.19
C THR A 192 13.51 11.31 -14.72
N ASN A 193 14.37 12.30 -14.47
CA ASN A 193 14.17 13.29 -13.42
C ASN A 193 12.91 14.13 -13.74
N SER A 194 11.74 13.74 -13.22
CA SER A 194 10.58 14.64 -13.15
C SER A 194 10.55 15.31 -11.77
N PRO A 195 10.75 16.63 -11.66
CA PRO A 195 10.79 17.34 -10.38
C PRO A 195 9.44 17.36 -9.63
N VAL A 196 8.33 17.09 -10.33
CA VAL A 196 6.97 17.16 -9.74
C VAL A 196 6.64 15.93 -8.88
N ALA A 197 7.05 14.74 -9.30
CA ALA A 197 6.84 13.50 -8.54
C ALA A 197 7.72 13.45 -7.27
N ASN A 198 8.95 13.97 -7.37
CA ASN A 198 9.85 14.09 -6.22
C ASN A 198 9.35 15.13 -5.21
N SER A 199 8.65 16.19 -5.66
CA SER A 199 8.08 17.23 -4.79
C SER A 199 6.93 16.72 -3.92
N ILE A 200 6.03 15.90 -4.47
CA ILE A 200 4.88 15.37 -3.71
C ILE A 200 5.35 14.38 -2.64
N ILE A 201 6.27 13.47 -2.99
CA ILE A 201 6.84 12.47 -2.07
C ILE A 201 7.70 13.16 -0.99
N ALA A 202 8.50 14.16 -1.36
CA ALA A 202 9.26 14.96 -0.39
C ALA A 202 8.34 15.75 0.55
N SER A 203 7.21 16.30 0.06
CA SER A 203 6.27 17.03 0.90
C SER A 203 5.54 16.14 1.91
N LEU A 204 5.23 14.88 1.54
CA LEU A 204 4.58 13.92 2.43
C LEU A 204 5.55 13.40 3.50
N ILE A 205 6.82 13.21 3.14
CA ILE A 205 7.87 12.81 4.09
C ILE A 205 8.24 13.98 5.02
N LEU A 206 8.36 15.20 4.50
CA LEU A 206 8.65 16.40 5.31
C LEU A 206 7.49 16.76 6.25
N LYS A 207 6.23 16.59 5.84
CA LYS A 207 5.06 16.76 6.74
C LYS A 207 5.05 15.75 7.89
N ARG A 208 5.58 14.55 7.69
CA ARG A 208 5.68 13.52 8.75
C ARG A 208 6.86 13.81 9.71
N ILE A 209 7.94 14.41 9.21
CA ILE A 209 9.12 14.79 10.03
C ILE A 209 8.86 16.09 10.82
N ALA A 210 8.09 17.03 10.28
CA ALA A 210 7.76 18.30 10.95
C ALA A 210 6.70 18.18 12.07
N ASN A 211 6.02 17.04 12.15
CA ASN A 211 5.01 16.73 13.19
C ASN A 211 5.50 15.68 14.21
N LEU A 212 6.80 15.42 14.26
CA LEU A 212 7.51 14.72 15.34
C LEU A 212 8.32 15.73 16.14
#